data_AF-A0A932T7P0-F1
#
_entry.id   AF-A0A932T7P0-F1
#
_cell.length_a   1.000
_cell.length_b   1.000
_cell.length_c   1.000
_cell.angle_alpha   90.00
_cell.angle_beta   90.00
_cell.angle_gamma   90.00
#
_symmetry.space_group_name_H-M   'P 1'
#
loop_
_entity.id
_entity.type
_entity.pdbx_description
1 polymer ?
#
loop_
_entity_poly.entity_id
_entity_poly.type
_entity_poly.pdbx_seq_one_letter_code
_entity_poly.pdbx_strand_id
1 'polypeptide(L)'
;MQSFSGSVTGVTRLLALAHRFEKLIRDGEVRDYADLARLGHVTRARLTQIMNLLNLAPDIQEEILFLPAVTAGKDPIRERQMRPIMAEPDWQKQRRMWQRVHHSGFGSGFSFNRVTSD
;
A
#
# COMPACT_ATOMS: atom_id res chain seq x y z
N MET A 1 -25.37 -1.63 -18.89
CA MET A 1 -23.98 -1.13 -18.83
C MET A 1 -23.86 -0.35 -17.52
N GLN A 2 -23.47 -1.00 -16.42
CA GLN A 2 -23.37 -0.33 -15.12
C GLN A 2 -22.03 0.43 -15.07
N SER A 3 -22.09 1.73 -14.84
CA SER A 3 -20.91 2.57 -14.67
C SER A 3 -20.26 2.22 -13.33
N PHE A 4 -19.09 1.58 -13.34
CA PHE A 4 -18.27 1.37 -12.15
C PHE A 4 -17.66 2.72 -11.71
N SER A 5 -18.47 3.58 -11.10
CA SER A 5 -18.03 4.85 -10.54
C SER A 5 -17.38 4.61 -9.17
N GLY A 6 -16.22 3.95 -9.16
CA GLY A 6 -15.41 3.72 -7.96
C GLY A 6 -14.01 4.29 -8.12
N SER A 7 -13.47 4.90 -7.07
CA SER A 7 -12.09 5.39 -7.07
C SER A 7 -11.12 4.37 -6.48
N VAL A 8 -9.93 4.23 -7.07
CA VAL A 8 -8.86 3.39 -6.50
C VAL A 8 -8.56 3.85 -5.06
N THR A 9 -8.22 2.95 -4.15
CA THR A 9 -7.85 3.37 -2.78
C THR A 9 -6.55 4.18 -2.80
N GLY A 10 -6.39 5.08 -1.82
CA GLY A 10 -5.19 5.87 -1.64
C GLY A 10 -3.97 5.00 -1.39
N VAL A 11 -4.10 3.96 -0.56
CA VAL A 11 -2.98 3.03 -0.27
C VAL A 11 -2.56 2.26 -1.51
N THR A 12 -3.51 1.81 -2.34
CA THR A 12 -3.20 1.18 -3.64
C THR A 12 -2.40 2.12 -4.54
N ARG A 13 -2.82 3.40 -4.67
CA ARG A 13 -2.06 4.39 -5.46
C ARG A 13 -0.65 4.62 -4.92
N LEU A 14 -0.48 4.66 -3.59
CA LEU A 14 0.83 4.85 -2.98
C LEU A 14 1.74 3.64 -3.17
N LEU A 15 1.22 2.41 -3.10
CA LEU A 15 1.99 1.20 -3.35
C LEU A 15 2.44 1.12 -4.82
N ALA A 16 1.53 1.41 -5.75
CA ALA A 16 1.88 1.49 -7.17
C ALA A 16 2.95 2.57 -7.43
N LEU A 17 2.85 3.70 -6.74
CA LEU A 17 3.85 4.77 -6.83
C LEU A 17 5.21 4.34 -6.26
N ALA A 18 5.23 3.60 -5.16
CA ALA A 18 6.46 3.06 -4.58
C ALA A 18 7.19 2.13 -5.57
N HIS A 19 6.46 1.20 -6.21
CA HIS A 19 7.00 0.33 -7.26
C HIS A 19 7.55 1.13 -8.45
N ARG A 20 6.85 2.20 -8.87
CA ARG A 20 7.34 3.09 -9.92
C ARG A 20 8.65 3.79 -9.51
N PHE A 21 8.72 4.32 -8.29
CA PHE A 21 9.92 4.99 -7.78
C PHE A 21 11.11 4.05 -7.66
N GLU A 22 10.89 2.84 -7.17
CA GLU A 22 11.91 1.80 -7.14
C GLU A 22 12.44 1.49 -8.55
N LYS A 23 11.54 1.38 -9.54
CA LYS A 23 11.93 1.19 -10.94
C LYS A 23 12.78 2.35 -11.47
N LEU A 24 12.38 3.61 -11.25
CA LEU A 24 13.15 4.77 -11.72
C LEU A 24 14.57 4.81 -11.14
N ILE A 25 14.73 4.41 -9.88
CA ILE A 25 16.05 4.35 -9.24
C ILE A 25 16.88 3.20 -9.79
N ARG A 26 16.27 2.01 -9.88
CA ARG A 26 16.94 0.81 -10.40
C ARG A 26 17.39 1.00 -11.85
N ASP A 27 16.58 1.68 -12.65
CA ASP A 27 16.86 1.95 -14.06
C ASP A 27 17.86 3.14 -14.22
N GLY A 28 18.25 3.80 -13.12
CA GLY A 28 19.22 4.91 -13.11
C GLY A 28 18.66 6.25 -13.59
N GLU A 29 17.35 6.36 -13.83
CA GLU A 29 16.68 7.60 -14.24
C GLU A 29 16.65 8.63 -13.10
N VAL A 30 16.66 8.17 -11.85
CA VAL A 30 16.74 9.03 -10.66
C VAL A 30 17.82 8.49 -9.71
N ARG A 31 18.67 9.38 -9.19
CA ARG A 31 19.87 8.96 -8.45
C ARG A 31 19.56 8.30 -7.11
N ASP A 32 18.65 8.88 -6.34
CA ASP A 32 18.40 8.48 -4.96
C ASP A 32 17.06 9.02 -4.43
N TYR A 33 16.70 8.65 -3.20
CA TYR A 33 15.46 9.09 -2.55
C TYR A 33 15.45 10.61 -2.29
N ALA A 34 16.59 11.24 -2.03
CA ALA A 34 16.63 12.68 -1.84
C ALA A 34 16.37 13.45 -3.14
N ASP A 35 16.74 12.88 -4.28
CA ASP A 35 16.46 13.41 -5.60
C ASP A 35 14.98 13.25 -5.96
N LEU A 36 14.41 12.05 -5.77
CA LEU A 36 12.96 11.81 -5.91
C LEU A 36 12.12 12.77 -5.06
N ALA A 37 12.50 13.01 -3.80
CA ALA A 37 11.77 13.90 -2.90
C ALA A 37 11.73 15.34 -3.43
N ARG A 38 12.86 15.80 -4.00
CA ARG A 38 12.96 17.13 -4.62
C ARG A 38 12.11 17.23 -5.89
N LEU A 39 12.22 16.25 -6.78
CA LEU A 39 11.44 16.19 -8.02
C LEU A 39 9.93 16.10 -7.76
N GLY A 40 9.53 15.34 -6.74
CA GLY A 40 8.13 15.18 -6.33
C GLY A 40 7.59 16.31 -5.46
N HIS A 41 8.39 17.33 -5.12
CA HIS A 41 8.04 18.40 -4.19
C HIS A 41 7.48 17.88 -2.84
N VAL A 42 8.01 16.77 -2.35
CA VAL A 42 7.61 16.16 -1.07
C VAL A 42 8.78 16.14 -0.09
N THR A 43 8.47 16.09 1.21
CA THR A 43 9.52 15.90 2.21
C THR A 43 10.14 14.51 2.08
N ARG A 44 11.42 14.37 2.48
CA ARG A 44 12.07 13.05 2.54
C ARG A 44 11.29 12.08 3.44
N ALA A 45 10.79 12.56 4.57
CA ALA A 45 9.97 11.75 5.48
C ALA A 45 8.70 11.22 4.80
N ARG A 46 8.05 12.03 3.94
CA ARG A 46 6.90 11.58 3.16
C ARG A 46 7.31 10.52 2.14
N LEU A 47 8.40 10.73 1.42
CA LEU A 47 8.88 9.75 0.45
C LEU A 47 9.23 8.42 1.14
N THR A 48 9.95 8.45 2.26
CA THR A 48 10.27 7.25 3.04
C THR A 48 9.00 6.50 3.44
N GLN A 49 7.93 7.18 3.84
CA GLN A 49 6.65 6.52 4.17
C GLN A 49 6.04 5.80 2.97
N ILE A 50 6.17 6.36 1.77
CA ILE A 50 5.70 5.73 0.54
C ILE A 50 6.56 4.50 0.23
N MET A 51 7.88 4.64 0.27
CA MET A 51 8.81 3.53 -0.01
C MET A 51 8.69 2.38 1.00
N ASN A 52 8.36 2.67 2.26
CA ASN A 52 8.15 1.64 3.28
C ASN A 52 6.98 0.69 2.97
N LEU A 53 6.09 1.02 2.03
CA LEU A 53 5.06 0.09 1.56
C LEU A 53 5.67 -1.16 0.89
N LEU A 54 6.87 -1.05 0.33
CA LEU A 54 7.59 -2.18 -0.28
C LEU A 54 8.15 -3.16 0.76
N ASN A 55 8.16 -2.80 2.04
CA ASN A 55 8.59 -3.69 3.14
C ASN A 55 7.45 -4.58 3.66
N LEU A 56 6.24 -4.41 3.14
CA LEU A 56 5.11 -5.28 3.47
C LEU A 56 5.34 -6.68 2.89
N ALA A 57 4.82 -7.69 3.57
CA ALA A 57 4.80 -9.06 3.06
C ALA A 57 4.19 -9.09 1.64
N PRO A 58 4.73 -9.89 0.71
CA PRO A 58 4.30 -9.87 -0.69
C PRO A 58 2.80 -10.09 -0.88
N ASP A 59 2.20 -11.00 -0.10
CA ASP A 59 0.76 -11.27 -0.09
C ASP A 59 -0.07 -10.05 0.33
N ILE A 60 0.41 -9.27 1.30
CA ILE A 60 -0.25 -8.02 1.72
C ILE A 60 -0.16 -6.96 0.60
N GLN A 61 0.97 -6.87 -0.09
CA GLN A 61 1.11 -5.96 -1.24
C GLN A 61 0.11 -6.33 -2.35
N GLU A 62 -0.04 -7.63 -2.64
CA GLU A 62 -1.01 -8.13 -3.60
C GLU A 62 -2.45 -7.78 -3.19
N GLU A 63 -2.83 -8.06 -1.94
CA GLU A 63 -4.15 -7.68 -1.41
C GLU A 63 -4.42 -6.17 -1.55
N ILE A 64 -3.42 -5.32 -1.26
CA ILE A 64 -3.52 -3.86 -1.41
C ILE A 64 -3.77 -3.48 -2.89
N LEU A 65 -3.13 -4.14 -3.84
CA LEU A 65 -3.29 -3.87 -5.27
C LEU A 65 -4.69 -4.25 -5.78
N PHE A 66 -5.31 -5.26 -5.17
CA PHE A 66 -6.64 -5.76 -5.54
C PHE A 66 -7.76 -5.34 -4.60
N LEU A 67 -7.54 -4.33 -3.75
CA LEU A 67 -8.60 -3.78 -2.91
C LEU A 67 -9.80 -3.30 -3.76
N PRO A 68 -11.04 -3.48 -3.26
CA PRO A 68 -12.22 -2.91 -3.89
C PRO A 68 -12.08 -1.42 -4.10
N ALA A 69 -12.57 -0.94 -5.25
CA ALA A 69 -12.70 0.49 -5.48
C ALA A 69 -13.64 1.10 -4.43
N VAL A 70 -13.31 2.31 -3.98
CA VAL A 70 -14.14 3.09 -3.06
C VAL A 70 -15.33 3.63 -3.86
N THR A 71 -16.51 3.08 -3.61
CA THR A 71 -17.77 3.43 -4.30
C THR A 71 -18.53 4.57 -3.65
N ALA A 72 -18.32 4.81 -2.35
CA ALA A 72 -18.87 5.94 -1.61
C ALA A 72 -18.06 6.22 -0.34
N GLY A 73 -18.08 7.47 0.13
CA GLY A 73 -17.48 7.86 1.40
C GLY A 73 -15.96 8.02 1.37
N LYS A 74 -15.33 7.94 2.55
CA LYS A 74 -13.88 8.06 2.73
C LYS A 74 -13.21 6.71 2.46
N ASP A 75 -11.92 6.76 2.16
CA ASP A 75 -11.10 5.56 2.02
C ASP A 75 -11.24 4.65 3.27
N PRO A 76 -11.60 3.36 3.09
CA PRO A 76 -11.75 2.41 4.19
C PRO A 76 -10.43 2.14 4.92
N ILE A 77 -9.29 2.26 4.25
CA ILE A 77 -7.97 2.09 4.86
C ILE A 77 -7.23 3.42 4.84
N ARG A 78 -7.04 3.99 6.02
CA ARG A 78 -6.25 5.21 6.19
C ARG A 78 -4.78 4.87 6.28
N GLU A 79 -3.95 5.70 5.67
CA GLU A 79 -2.49 5.58 5.73
C GLU A 79 -1.94 5.45 7.15
N ARG A 80 -2.53 6.16 8.13
CA ARG A 80 -2.11 6.06 9.54
C ARG A 80 -2.21 4.64 10.10
N GLN A 81 -3.15 3.84 9.61
CA GLN A 81 -3.32 2.44 10.00
C GLN A 81 -2.24 1.53 9.39
N MET A 82 -1.63 1.93 8.26
CA MET A 82 -0.56 1.19 7.61
C MET A 82 0.80 1.39 8.29
N ARG A 83 1.04 2.56 8.88
CA ARG A 83 2.33 2.91 9.53
C ARG A 83 2.86 1.84 10.49
N PRO A 84 2.08 1.30 11.44
CA PRO A 84 2.59 0.26 12.33
C PRO A 84 2.85 -1.06 11.60
N ILE A 85 2.11 -1.37 10.53
CA ILE A 85 2.31 -2.61 9.75
C ILE A 85 3.62 -2.52 8.97
N MET A 86 3.87 -1.39 8.29
CA MET A 86 5.11 -1.17 7.53
C MET A 86 6.37 -1.12 8.41
N ALA A 87 6.22 -0.84 9.72
CA ALA A 87 7.32 -0.78 10.67
C ALA A 87 7.63 -2.13 11.33
N GLU A 88 6.77 -3.14 11.16
CA GLU A 88 6.95 -4.46 11.74
C GLU A 88 7.80 -5.35 10.82
N PRO A 89 9.00 -5.79 11.22
CA PRO A 89 9.86 -6.62 10.37
C PRO A 89 9.38 -8.07 10.23
N ASP A 90 8.58 -8.60 11.15
CA ASP A 90 8.05 -9.97 11.09
C ASP A 90 6.78 -10.03 10.24
N TRP A 91 6.85 -10.69 9.08
CA TRP A 91 5.71 -10.83 8.18
C TRP A 91 4.51 -11.56 8.78
N GLN A 92 4.70 -12.51 9.70
CA GLN A 92 3.57 -13.14 10.38
C GLN A 92 2.84 -12.13 11.27
N LYS A 93 3.57 -11.25 11.96
CA LYS A 93 2.97 -10.14 12.72
C LYS A 93 2.30 -9.13 11.79
N GLN A 94 2.93 -8.77 10.67
CA GLN A 94 2.31 -7.91 9.66
C GLN A 94 0.97 -8.45 9.19
N ARG A 95 0.88 -9.74 8.84
CA ARG A 95 -0.37 -10.39 8.42
C ARG A 95 -1.45 -10.30 9.50
N ARG A 96 -1.12 -10.59 10.76
CA ARG A 96 -2.06 -10.45 11.88
C ARG A 96 -2.55 -9.01 12.06
N MET A 97 -1.69 -8.02 11.85
CA MET A 97 -2.06 -6.59 11.94
C MET A 97 -2.90 -6.16 10.75
N TRP A 98 -2.51 -6.57 9.54
CA TRP A 98 -3.23 -6.30 8.29
C TRP A 98 -4.65 -6.84 8.35
N GLN A 99 -4.85 -8.07 8.81
CA GLN A 99 -6.19 -8.63 8.99
C GLN A 99 -7.08 -7.71 9.83
N ARG A 100 -6.59 -7.15 10.95
CA ARG A 100 -7.40 -6.23 11.77
C ARG A 100 -7.79 -4.95 11.02
N VAL A 101 -6.87 -4.38 10.22
CA VAL A 101 -7.12 -3.17 9.42
C VAL A 101 -8.11 -3.48 8.30
N HIS A 102 -7.90 -4.58 7.59
CA HIS A 102 -8.76 -5.04 6.50
C HIS A 102 -10.19 -5.31 6.98
N HIS A 103 -10.35 -6.06 8.09
CA HIS A 103 -11.67 -6.33 8.70
C HIS A 103 -12.37 -5.05 9.13
N SER A 104 -11.64 -4.08 9.69
CA SER A 104 -12.21 -2.79 10.10
C SER A 104 -12.64 -1.92 8.90
N GLY A 105 -11.98 -2.08 7.75
CA GLY A 105 -12.22 -1.27 6.54
C GLY A 105 -13.28 -1.86 5.60
N PHE A 106 -13.29 -3.18 5.41
CA PHE A 106 -14.11 -3.87 4.41
C PHE A 106 -15.08 -4.92 4.99
N GLY A 107 -15.04 -5.16 6.30
CA GLY A 107 -15.83 -6.22 6.96
C GLY A 107 -15.20 -7.61 6.81
N SER A 108 -15.70 -8.58 7.58
CA SER A 108 -15.17 -9.96 7.63
C SER A 108 -15.43 -10.79 6.37
N GLY A 109 -16.28 -10.31 5.45
CA GLY A 109 -16.67 -11.05 4.24
C GLY A 109 -15.73 -10.89 3.06
N PHE A 110 -14.77 -9.96 3.11
CA PHE A 110 -13.77 -9.76 2.06
C PHE A 110 -12.48 -10.44 2.49
N SER A 111 -12.13 -11.56 1.86
CA SER A 111 -10.86 -12.26 2.05
C SER A 111 -10.34 -12.63 0.68
N PHE A 112 -9.37 -11.87 0.19
CA PHE A 112 -8.67 -12.15 -1.07
C PHE A 112 -7.72 -13.33 -0.80
N ASN A 113 -8.18 -14.55 -1.10
CA ASN A 113 -7.44 -15.83 -1.07
C ASN A 113 -6.33 -16.00 -0.01
N ARG A 114 -6.63 -16.75 1.06
CA ARG A 114 -5.58 -17.40 1.87
C ARG A 114 -4.94 -18.54 1.07
N VAL A 115 -3.98 -18.24 0.21
CA VAL A 115 -2.99 -19.25 -0.19
C VAL A 115 -1.99 -19.32 0.96
N THR A 116 -2.28 -20.21 1.90
CA THR A 116 -1.32 -20.65 2.91
C THR A 116 -0.19 -21.37 2.20
N SER A 117 0.98 -20.73 2.12
CA SER A 117 2.24 -21.42 1.88
C SER A 117 3.05 -21.29 3.18
N ASP A 118 2.87 -22.30 4.04
CA ASP A 118 3.93 -22.74 4.96
C ASP A 118 5.01 -23.49 4.15
#